data_AF-A0A8T5UB47-F1
#
_entry.id   AF-A0A8T5UB47-F1
#
_cell.length_a   1.000
_cell.length_b   1.000
_cell.length_c   1.000
_cell.angle_alpha   90.00
_cell.angle_beta   90.00
_cell.angle_gamma   90.00
#
_symmetry.space_group_name_H-M   'P 1'
#
loop_
_entity.id
_entity.type
_entity.pdbx_description
1 polymer ?
#
loop_
_entity_poly.entity_id
_entity_poly.type
_entity_poly.pdbx_seq_one_letter_code
_entity_poly.pdbx_strand_id
1 'polypeptide(L)'
;MKKEKYCKVVIKYVSKLGIFLSAFSLSLGIIYFFLPTNSILYDLFGFVLIFSWLLNGALVYFTDIYLNKNFHIGKQINRLSYYYLALFIASILLLVFGIIFSAFIISGPLLVLGNIMIVSGFLITNLYGFHFCIVTFTNIDNRGAWTFE
;
A
#
# COMPACT_ATOMS: atom_id res chain seq x y z
N MET A 1 -8.25 7.80 -28.60
CA MET A 1 -9.50 7.09 -28.17
C MET A 1 -9.32 5.67 -27.61
N LYS A 2 -8.78 4.67 -28.32
CA LYS A 2 -8.72 3.29 -27.77
C LYS A 2 -7.77 3.16 -26.57
N LYS A 3 -6.52 3.63 -26.71
CA LYS A 3 -5.46 3.54 -25.68
C LYS A 3 -5.85 4.21 -24.36
N GLU A 4 -6.52 5.35 -24.44
CA GLU A 4 -6.97 6.19 -23.33
C GLU A 4 -8.03 5.49 -22.47
N LYS A 5 -9.01 4.86 -23.14
CA LYS A 5 -10.03 4.05 -22.49
C LYS A 5 -9.42 2.83 -21.80
N TYR A 6 -8.40 2.21 -22.40
CA TYR A 6 -7.65 1.12 -21.76
C TYR A 6 -6.89 1.59 -20.51
N CYS A 7 -6.17 2.71 -20.56
CA CYS A 7 -5.42 3.24 -19.42
C CYS A 7 -6.33 3.52 -18.21
N LYS A 8 -7.46 4.21 -18.45
CA LYS A 8 -8.45 4.48 -17.39
C LYS A 8 -8.99 3.18 -16.78
N VAL A 9 -9.32 2.20 -17.61
CA VAL A 9 -9.81 0.89 -17.17
C VAL A 9 -8.76 0.17 -16.33
N VAL A 10 -7.49 0.17 -16.77
CA VAL A 10 -6.37 -0.44 -16.02
C VAL A 10 -6.22 0.21 -14.65
N ILE A 11 -6.14 1.53 -14.55
CA ILE A 11 -5.98 2.22 -13.26
C ILE A 11 -7.16 1.91 -12.33
N LYS A 12 -8.38 1.84 -12.87
CA LYS A 12 -9.58 1.47 -12.11
C LYS A 12 -9.51 0.03 -11.57
N TYR A 13 -9.07 -0.92 -12.39
CA TYR A 13 -8.87 -2.31 -11.96
C TYR A 13 -7.75 -2.45 -10.93
N VAL A 14 -6.61 -1.81 -11.17
CA VAL A 14 -5.46 -1.82 -10.23
C VAL A 14 -5.89 -1.22 -8.89
N SER A 15 -6.61 -0.09 -8.90
CA SER A 15 -7.13 0.52 -7.67
C SER A 15 -8.10 -0.41 -6.94
N LYS A 16 -9.06 -1.01 -7.65
CA LYS A 16 -10.02 -1.95 -7.05
C LYS A 16 -9.33 -3.17 -6.44
N LEU A 17 -8.35 -3.74 -7.16
CA LEU A 17 -7.58 -4.88 -6.67
C LEU A 17 -6.71 -4.50 -5.47
N GLY A 18 -6.09 -3.31 -5.49
CA GLY A 18 -5.33 -2.77 -4.37
C GLY A 18 -6.17 -2.55 -3.11
N ILE A 19 -7.41 -2.06 -3.25
CA ILE A 19 -8.39 -2.00 -2.14
C ILE A 19 -8.63 -3.38 -1.56
N PHE A 20 -8.96 -4.35 -2.42
CA PHE A 20 -9.25 -5.73 -2.00
C PHE A 20 -8.07 -6.36 -1.26
N LEU A 21 -6.87 -6.27 -1.84
CA LEU A 21 -5.67 -6.88 -1.25
C LEU A 21 -5.23 -6.20 0.04
N SER A 22 -5.35 -4.87 0.14
CA SER A 22 -5.01 -4.17 1.38
C SER A 22 -5.99 -4.53 2.50
N ALA A 23 -7.29 -4.61 2.20
CA ALA A 23 -8.30 -5.08 3.16
C ALA A 23 -8.06 -6.55 3.55
N PHE A 24 -7.75 -7.41 2.59
CA PHE A 24 -7.45 -8.82 2.83
C PHE A 24 -6.18 -9.00 3.66
N SER A 25 -5.12 -8.24 3.36
CA SER A 25 -3.87 -8.23 4.13
C SER A 25 -4.11 -7.77 5.57
N LEU A 26 -4.90 -6.71 5.80
CA LEU A 26 -5.27 -6.27 7.15
C LEU A 26 -6.00 -7.37 7.93
N SER A 27 -6.99 -8.03 7.31
CA SER A 27 -7.71 -9.14 7.94
C SER A 27 -6.78 -10.30 8.30
N LEU A 28 -5.89 -10.70 7.39
CA LEU A 28 -4.89 -11.74 7.65
C LEU A 28 -3.91 -11.34 8.75
N GLY A 29 -3.47 -10.07 8.78
CA GLY A 29 -2.62 -9.53 9.82
C GLY A 29 -3.26 -9.59 11.20
N ILE A 30 -4.58 -9.31 11.30
CA ILE A 30 -5.34 -9.46 12.56
C ILE A 30 -5.37 -10.93 12.99
N ILE A 31 -5.73 -11.84 12.08
CA ILE A 31 -5.78 -13.29 12.37
C ILE A 31 -4.42 -13.79 12.85
N TYR A 32 -3.33 -13.31 12.24
CA TYR A 32 -1.97 -13.65 12.60
C TYR A 32 -1.63 -13.32 14.05
N PHE A 33 -2.09 -12.19 14.60
CA PHE A 33 -1.88 -11.85 16.01
C PHE A 33 -2.56 -12.83 16.98
N PHE A 34 -3.68 -13.42 16.59
CA PHE A 34 -4.41 -14.38 17.43
C PHE A 34 -3.92 -15.82 17.29
N LEU A 35 -3.36 -16.19 16.13
CA LEU A 35 -2.93 -17.55 15.82
C LEU A 35 -1.52 -17.54 15.21
N PRO A 36 -0.46 -17.37 16.03
CA PRO A 36 0.93 -17.29 15.56
C PRO A 36 1.53 -18.65 15.18
N THR A 37 0.74 -19.58 14.64
CA THR A 37 1.22 -20.91 14.22
C THR A 37 1.76 -20.86 12.78
N ASN A 38 3.03 -21.27 12.62
CA ASN A 38 3.67 -21.50 11.32
C ASN A 38 2.78 -22.43 10.48
N SER A 39 2.16 -21.87 9.46
CA SER A 39 1.22 -22.56 8.58
C SER A 39 1.26 -21.92 7.19
N ILE A 40 0.66 -22.59 6.21
CA ILE A 40 0.49 -22.10 4.83
C ILE A 40 -0.13 -20.69 4.78
N LEU A 41 -0.89 -20.29 5.80
CA LEU A 41 -1.44 -18.93 5.94
C LEU A 41 -0.35 -17.86 6.00
N TYR A 42 0.83 -18.18 6.55
CA TYR A 42 1.95 -17.26 6.67
C TYR A 42 2.54 -16.93 5.29
N ASP A 43 2.78 -17.96 4.49
CA ASP A 43 3.28 -17.80 3.12
C ASP A 43 2.27 -17.03 2.28
N LEU A 44 0.99 -17.39 2.37
CA LEU A 44 -0.10 -16.69 1.68
C LEU A 44 -0.15 -15.21 2.06
N PHE A 45 -0.03 -14.91 3.35
CA PHE A 45 0.00 -13.53 3.84
C PHE A 45 1.18 -12.75 3.27
N GLY A 46 2.39 -13.32 3.28
CA GLY A 46 3.58 -12.70 2.68
C GLY A 46 3.40 -12.41 1.19
N PHE A 47 2.87 -13.36 0.43
CA PHE A 47 2.58 -13.16 -0.99
C PHE A 47 1.55 -12.05 -1.24
N VAL A 48 0.44 -12.04 -0.49
CA VAL A 48 -0.59 -11.01 -0.60
C VAL A 48 -0.03 -9.63 -0.28
N LEU A 49 0.80 -9.52 0.76
CA LEU A 49 1.44 -8.28 1.20
C LEU A 49 2.34 -7.71 0.08
N ILE A 50 3.28 -8.52 -0.43
CA ILE A 50 4.19 -8.10 -1.49
C ILE A 50 3.42 -7.69 -2.74
N PHE A 51 2.41 -8.46 -3.12
CA PHE A 51 1.60 -8.16 -4.30
C PHE A 51 0.79 -6.85 -4.13
N SER A 52 0.26 -6.60 -2.92
CA SER A 52 -0.37 -5.32 -2.58
C SER A 52 0.60 -4.14 -2.73
N TRP A 53 1.85 -4.30 -2.27
CA TRP A 53 2.88 -3.27 -2.41
C TRP A 53 3.19 -2.95 -3.87
N LEU A 54 3.34 -3.99 -4.71
CA LEU A 54 3.59 -3.82 -6.14
C LEU A 54 2.44 -3.09 -6.84
N LEU A 55 1.19 -3.42 -6.52
CA LEU A 55 0.03 -2.71 -7.10
C LEU A 55 -0.02 -1.25 -6.68
N ASN A 56 0.24 -0.95 -5.40
CA ASN A 56 0.30 0.43 -4.94
C ASN A 56 1.45 1.20 -5.60
N GLY A 57 2.62 0.58 -5.78
CA GLY A 57 3.73 1.16 -6.54
C GLY A 57 3.36 1.43 -8.00
N ALA A 58 2.64 0.50 -8.64
CA ALA A 58 2.11 0.69 -10.00
C ALA A 58 1.11 1.87 -10.05
N LEU A 59 0.25 2.04 -9.04
CA LEU A 59 -0.64 3.21 -8.95
C LEU A 59 0.14 4.51 -8.82
N VAL A 60 1.20 4.55 -8.01
CA VAL A 60 2.07 5.74 -7.91
C VAL A 60 2.65 6.07 -9.28
N TYR A 61 3.16 5.08 -10.00
CA TYR A 61 3.67 5.26 -11.36
C TYR A 61 2.60 5.82 -12.32
N PHE A 62 1.38 5.27 -12.31
CA PHE A 62 0.29 5.79 -13.13
C PHE A 62 -0.14 7.21 -12.74
N THR A 63 -0.13 7.55 -11.44
CA THR A 63 -0.42 8.91 -10.98
C THR A 63 0.63 9.91 -11.42
N ASP A 64 1.90 9.51 -11.58
CA ASP A 64 2.91 10.45 -12.06
C ASP A 64 2.71 10.80 -13.54
N ILE A 65 2.28 9.83 -14.34
CA ILE A 65 2.14 9.95 -15.80
C ILE A 65 0.81 10.59 -16.23
N TYR A 66 -0.31 10.15 -15.67
CA TYR A 66 -1.65 10.45 -16.21
C TYR A 66 -2.44 11.48 -15.41
N LEU A 67 -1.90 11.98 -14.30
CA LEU A 67 -2.61 12.90 -13.42
C LEU A 67 -2.37 14.34 -13.82
N ASN A 68 -3.46 15.12 -13.94
CA ASN A 68 -3.37 16.55 -14.20
C ASN A 68 -2.99 17.29 -12.91
N LYS A 69 -1.69 17.57 -12.74
CA LYS A 69 -1.14 18.24 -11.54
C LYS A 69 -1.59 19.70 -11.39
N ASN A 70 -2.17 20.31 -12.42
CA ASN A 70 -2.70 21.69 -12.38
C ASN A 70 -4.14 21.77 -11.86
N PHE A 71 -4.89 20.66 -11.91
CA PHE A 71 -6.25 20.62 -11.40
C PHE A 71 -6.26 20.36 -9.89
N HIS A 72 -7.18 20.99 -9.15
CA HIS A 72 -7.20 20.92 -7.68
C HIS A 72 -7.20 19.48 -7.14
N ILE A 73 -8.05 18.60 -7.71
CA ILE A 73 -8.13 17.19 -7.30
C ILE A 73 -6.89 16.40 -7.72
N GLY A 74 -6.36 16.67 -8.93
CA GLY A 74 -5.10 16.05 -9.37
C GLY A 74 -3.93 16.44 -8.49
N LYS A 75 -3.83 17.69 -8.05
CA LYS A 75 -2.80 18.14 -7.10
C LYS A 75 -2.90 17.43 -5.75
N GLN A 76 -4.12 17.18 -5.26
CA GLN A 76 -4.34 16.44 -4.01
C GLN A 76 -3.90 14.97 -4.14
N ILE A 77 -4.29 14.29 -5.23
CA ILE A 77 -3.88 12.90 -5.49
C ILE A 77 -2.37 12.79 -5.66
N ASN A 78 -1.74 13.76 -6.33
CA ASN A 78 -0.29 13.82 -6.50
C ASN A 78 0.44 13.97 -5.16
N ARG A 79 -0.05 14.86 -4.29
CA ARG A 79 0.52 15.01 -2.94
C ARG A 79 0.35 13.72 -2.13
N LEU A 80 -0.78 13.04 -2.28
CA LEU A 80 -1.06 11.78 -1.62
C LEU A 80 -0.13 10.66 -2.11
N SER A 81 0.21 10.60 -3.40
CA SER A 81 1.14 9.60 -3.93
C SER A 81 2.56 9.78 -3.36
N TYR A 82 3.03 11.02 -3.22
CA TYR A 82 4.32 11.31 -2.56
C TYR A 82 4.30 10.95 -1.07
N TYR A 83 3.21 11.24 -0.36
CA TYR A 83 3.07 10.83 1.04
C TYR A 83 3.04 9.32 1.19
N TYR A 84 2.31 8.62 0.32
CA TYR A 84 2.32 7.17 0.29
C TYR A 84 3.74 6.63 0.08
N LEU A 85 4.50 7.16 -0.89
CA LEU A 85 5.86 6.69 -1.18
C LEU A 85 6.84 6.93 -0.02
N ALA A 86 6.78 8.11 0.61
CA ALA A 86 7.59 8.41 1.79
C ALA A 86 7.26 7.49 2.97
N LEU A 87 5.96 7.28 3.24
CA LEU A 87 5.49 6.38 4.29
C LEU A 87 5.81 4.91 3.98
N PHE A 88 5.77 4.50 2.72
CA PHE A 88 6.16 3.18 2.27
C PHE A 88 7.63 2.92 2.60
N ILE A 89 8.53 3.83 2.22
CA ILE A 89 9.96 3.71 2.54
C ILE A 89 10.18 3.63 4.06
N ALA A 90 9.56 4.54 4.82
CA ALA A 90 9.65 4.53 6.29
C ALA A 90 9.15 3.20 6.88
N SER A 91 8.07 2.63 6.31
CA SER A 91 7.51 1.36 6.76
C SER A 91 8.41 0.17 6.45
N ILE A 92 9.05 0.15 5.29
CA ILE A 92 10.05 -0.89 4.97
C ILE A 92 11.22 -0.81 5.95
N LEU A 93 11.71 0.39 6.26
CA LEU A 93 12.77 0.56 7.27
C LEU A 93 12.32 0.05 8.64
N LEU A 94 11.11 0.39 9.08
CA LEU A 94 10.53 -0.12 10.33
C LEU A 94 10.44 -1.65 10.34
N LEU A 95 9.98 -2.27 9.26
CA LEU A 95 9.90 -3.73 9.13
C LEU A 95 11.29 -4.37 9.20
N VAL A 96 12.26 -3.87 8.43
CA VAL A 96 13.61 -4.43 8.39
C VAL A 96 14.32 -4.31 9.74
N PHE A 97 14.36 -3.11 10.34
CA PHE A 97 14.98 -2.92 11.64
C PHE A 97 14.24 -3.66 12.75
N GLY A 98 12.90 -3.73 12.67
CA GLY A 98 12.09 -4.51 13.60
C GLY A 98 12.41 -6.00 13.56
N ILE A 99 12.61 -6.57 12.36
CA ILE A 99 13.05 -7.96 12.17
C ILE A 99 14.46 -8.17 12.71
N ILE A 100 15.39 -7.24 12.46
CA ILE A 100 16.75 -7.32 13.02
C ILE A 100 16.69 -7.36 14.55
N PHE A 101 15.93 -6.44 15.18
CA PHE A 101 15.81 -6.44 16.63
C PHE A 101 15.14 -7.70 17.17
N SER A 102 14.11 -8.24 16.51
CA SER A 102 13.44 -9.46 16.98
C SER A 102 14.26 -10.74 16.73
N ALA A 103 15.10 -10.78 15.70
CA ALA A 103 15.91 -11.95 15.36
C ALA A 103 17.19 -12.06 16.21
N PHE A 104 17.84 -10.94 16.54
CA PHE A 104 19.11 -10.94 17.29
C PHE A 104 18.93 -10.80 18.80
N ILE A 105 17.74 -10.39 19.28
CA ILE A 105 17.48 -10.10 20.70
C ILE A 105 16.34 -10.98 21.19
N ILE A 106 16.68 -11.97 22.02
CA ILE A 106 15.77 -13.04 22.46
C ILE A 106 14.81 -12.56 23.58
N SER A 107 15.15 -11.48 24.29
CA SER A 107 14.30 -10.94 25.37
C SER A 107 14.62 -9.48 25.70
N GLY A 108 13.68 -8.81 26.39
CA GLY A 108 13.86 -7.46 26.92
C GLY A 108 13.21 -6.34 26.09
N PRO A 109 13.41 -5.06 26.48
CA PRO A 109 12.73 -3.91 25.88
C PRO A 109 12.94 -3.76 24.38
N LEU A 110 14.10 -4.18 23.87
CA LEU A 110 14.44 -4.13 22.45
C LEU A 110 13.62 -5.11 21.60
N LEU A 111 13.25 -6.28 22.14
CA LEU A 111 12.35 -7.22 21.46
C LEU A 111 10.94 -6.62 21.34
N VAL A 112 10.47 -5.96 22.40
CA VAL A 112 9.16 -5.27 22.39
C VAL A 112 9.17 -4.15 21.36
N LEU A 113 10.24 -3.35 21.33
CA LEU A 113 10.44 -2.30 20.32
C LEU A 113 10.45 -2.89 18.90
N GLY A 114 11.18 -3.97 18.67
CA GLY A 114 11.23 -4.64 17.36
C GLY A 114 9.86 -5.09 16.87
N ASN A 115 9.06 -5.70 17.74
CA ASN A 115 7.69 -6.07 17.42
C ASN A 115 6.81 -4.86 17.11
N ILE A 116 6.87 -3.79 17.93
CA ILE A 116 6.13 -2.54 17.68
C ILE A 116 6.50 -1.95 16.31
N MET A 117 7.79 -1.96 15.95
CA MET A 117 8.25 -1.48 14.64
C MET A 117 7.67 -2.33 13.50
N ILE A 118 7.65 -3.66 13.62
CA ILE A 118 7.06 -4.55 12.61
C ILE A 118 5.57 -4.25 12.45
N VAL A 119 4.81 -4.20 13.56
CA VAL A 119 3.37 -3.92 13.54
C VAL A 119 3.09 -2.56 12.92
N SER A 120 3.85 -1.54 13.30
CA SER A 120 3.68 -0.17 12.82
C SER A 120 3.98 -0.07 11.32
N GLY A 121 5.07 -0.65 10.84
CA GLY A 121 5.41 -0.66 9.41
C GLY A 121 4.35 -1.40 8.58
N PHE A 122 3.85 -2.53 9.08
CA PHE A 122 2.75 -3.26 8.45
C PHE A 122 1.46 -2.40 8.34
N LEU A 123 1.04 -1.78 9.46
CA LEU A 123 -0.18 -0.98 9.51
C LEU A 123 -0.08 0.28 8.65
N ILE A 124 1.03 1.02 8.73
CA ILE A 124 1.23 2.24 7.93
C ILE A 124 1.13 1.90 6.45
N THR A 125 1.83 0.86 5.99
CA THR A 125 1.83 0.50 4.57
C THR A 125 0.44 0.10 4.07
N ASN A 126 -0.29 -0.72 4.83
CA ASN A 126 -1.58 -1.22 4.40
C ASN A 126 -2.70 -0.17 4.53
N LEU A 127 -2.74 0.60 5.61
CA LEU A 127 -3.76 1.63 5.81
C LEU A 127 -3.60 2.78 4.81
N TYR A 128 -2.37 3.26 4.60
CA TYR A 128 -2.13 4.32 3.61
C TYR A 128 -2.24 3.81 2.18
N GLY A 129 -1.82 2.57 1.89
CA GLY A 129 -2.03 1.95 0.57
C GLY A 129 -3.52 1.79 0.26
N PHE A 130 -4.31 1.32 1.23
CA PHE A 130 -5.77 1.23 1.12
C PHE A 130 -6.40 2.61 0.86
N HIS A 131 -6.02 3.62 1.66
CA HIS A 131 -6.52 4.98 1.49
C HIS A 131 -6.17 5.56 0.10
N PHE A 132 -4.92 5.37 -0.35
CA PHE A 132 -4.48 5.81 -1.67
C PHE A 132 -5.28 5.15 -2.79
N CYS A 133 -5.50 3.84 -2.72
CA CYS A 133 -6.32 3.13 -3.70
C CYS A 133 -7.77 3.63 -3.74
N ILE A 134 -8.38 3.91 -2.58
CA ILE A 134 -9.75 4.45 -2.50
C ILE A 134 -9.84 5.83 -3.15
N VAL A 135 -8.92 6.73 -2.80
CA VAL A 135 -8.92 8.10 -3.33
C VAL A 135 -8.74 8.07 -4.85
N THR A 136 -7.82 7.26 -5.37
CA THR A 136 -7.63 7.07 -6.81
C THR A 136 -8.87 6.48 -7.48
N PHE A 137 -9.48 5.44 -6.90
CA PHE A 137 -10.67 4.80 -7.46
C PHE A 137 -11.88 5.74 -7.53
N THR A 138 -12.13 6.48 -6.45
CA THR A 138 -13.28 7.41 -6.34
C THR A 138 -13.15 8.62 -7.26
N ASN A 139 -11.93 9.04 -7.58
CA ASN A 139 -11.68 10.20 -8.43
C ASN A 139 -11.32 9.85 -9.88
N ILE A 140 -11.29 8.57 -10.27
CA ILE A 140 -10.90 8.14 -11.62
C ILE A 140 -11.83 8.65 -12.73
N ASP A 141 -13.08 8.93 -12.38
CA ASP A 141 -14.11 9.41 -13.29
C ASP A 141 -14.14 10.95 -13.39
N ASN A 142 -13.30 11.65 -12.62
CA ASN A 142 -13.20 13.11 -12.65
C ASN A 142 -12.38 13.58 -13.86
N ARG A 143 -13.06 14.14 -14.87
CA ARG A 143 -12.47 14.53 -16.17
C ARG A 143 -11.34 15.56 -16.04
N GLY A 144 -11.35 16.41 -15.00
CA GLY A 144 -10.29 17.40 -14.80
C GLY A 144 -9.04 16.85 -14.12
N ALA A 145 -9.17 15.76 -13.35
CA ALA A 145 -8.07 15.22 -12.56
C ALA A 145 -7.10 14.35 -13.36
N TRP A 146 -7.55 13.79 -14.49
CA TRP A 146 -6.77 12.83 -15.28
C TRP A 146 -6.65 13.29 -16.73
N THR A 147 -5.41 13.43 -17.19
CA THR A 147 -5.09 13.65 -18.60
C THR A 147 -4.96 12.29 -19.28
N PHE A 148 -6.10 11.71 -19.61
CA PHE A 148 -6.17 10.55 -20.52
C PHE A 148 -6.18 11.00 -21.99
N GLU A 149 -5.82 12.25 -22.29
CA GLU A 149 -5.72 12.79 -23.66
C GLU A 149 -4.43 12.32 -24.34
#